data_AF-A0A2K2TQP7-F1
#
_entry.id   AF-A0A2K2TQP7-F1
#
_cell.length_a   1.000
_cell.length_b   1.000
_cell.length_c   1.000
_cell.angle_alpha   90.00
_cell.angle_beta   90.00
_cell.angle_gamma   90.00
#
_symmetry.space_group_name_H-M   'P 1'
#
loop_
_entity.id
_entity.type
_entity.pdbx_description
1 polymer ?
#
loop_
_entity_poly.entity_id
_entity_poly.type
_entity_poly.pdbx_seq_one_letter_code
_entity_poly.pdbx_strand_id
1 'polypeptide(L)'
;MKSYYSYDGINLWDEEVWKDRISSVYPLIVWMGEHEKQEQIEYHSPVNGKLGKECRDLSCYIHKTNCVKVPEIIKKWEDKGLRFDCRSQGGVCWFIMAPRDCYENYGKKMETLVVIHNEDIEDPYWAMKMLEQYEAYNQLAADSQDLIIVYIANGKPDYDRIYVNILQEAFVAVPGDTDRVWLDVMPVYENGGKLKNIPGFVYEQKTGVEIDPDQAVVRFRGSGISVLDITNRWENRVSLSRDQMSKENWSSEAFDLHKLIHSESGRNIAESMAAEYEFDTVEDPEFQQYWLDRGLKYESHDTEFRRWTSAVPLGAFQSPEEKLPVICVLQEVNRSNEHLAVTESAYFYEYYRIAAQGECILINFVLEDADDNDLLVRILKEAFQLYPMIDRTRIYAAGHSHNGRYTYEFAFRHPEMIAAISTYGITAGLQPNAMIPMTEEKIRQIRTSDMPTICLAGCTEHNVIYPLNKDAEGLRPWQGKAPDFPLTAEDRAKMWQLRLKAHNCPQKTLKEIYDAAESEDGAVRKLGIPADKSETMWMDGSEIYIADIRNENGRYHLRVVGEENMPHNTTPVQQKLSWSFMRRFARNPDTGETIELY
;
A
#
# COMPACT_ATOMS: atom_id res chain seq x y z
N MET A 1 23.75 -5.63 -34.00
CA MET A 1 22.90 -4.89 -33.05
C MET A 1 21.76 -5.80 -32.67
N LYS A 2 21.63 -6.20 -31.40
CA LYS A 2 20.39 -6.85 -30.94
C LYS A 2 19.33 -5.75 -30.91
N SER A 3 18.30 -5.83 -31.74
CA SER A 3 17.15 -4.95 -31.66
C SER A 3 16.36 -5.34 -30.41
N TYR A 4 16.33 -4.47 -29.40
CA TYR A 4 15.47 -4.68 -28.25
C TYR A 4 14.01 -4.56 -28.66
N TYR A 5 13.12 -5.24 -27.94
CA TYR A 5 11.69 -5.10 -28.12
C TYR A 5 11.28 -3.65 -27.83
N SER A 6 10.51 -3.03 -28.72
CA SER A 6 10.04 -1.65 -28.62
C SER A 6 8.56 -1.61 -28.97
N TYR A 7 7.82 -0.69 -28.36
CA TYR A 7 6.37 -0.58 -28.43
C TYR A 7 5.93 0.86 -28.19
N ASP A 8 4.70 1.17 -28.56
CA ASP A 8 4.06 2.47 -28.30
C ASP A 8 3.93 2.69 -26.79
N GLY A 9 4.29 3.89 -26.31
CA GLY A 9 4.28 4.21 -24.88
C GLY A 9 5.52 3.78 -24.11
N ILE A 10 6.57 3.25 -24.76
CA ILE A 10 7.83 2.90 -24.08
C ILE A 10 8.48 4.09 -23.36
N ASN A 11 8.21 5.31 -23.79
CA ASN A 11 8.67 6.54 -23.13
C ASN A 11 8.02 6.75 -21.75
N LEU A 12 6.89 6.10 -21.43
CA LEU A 12 6.27 6.18 -20.09
C LEU A 12 7.17 5.59 -18.99
N TRP A 13 8.22 4.86 -19.33
CA TRP A 13 9.24 4.43 -18.37
C TRP A 13 10.23 5.55 -18.00
N ASP A 14 10.35 6.59 -18.82
CA ASP A 14 11.26 7.72 -18.61
C ASP A 14 10.70 8.66 -17.54
N GLU A 15 11.53 9.02 -16.56
CA GLU A 15 11.16 9.95 -15.49
C GLU A 15 10.74 11.32 -16.01
N GLU A 16 11.40 11.79 -17.07
CA GLU A 16 11.20 13.12 -17.62
C GLU A 16 9.79 13.31 -18.19
N VAL A 17 9.14 12.22 -18.61
CA VAL A 17 7.75 12.25 -19.07
C VAL A 17 6.80 12.58 -17.92
N TRP A 18 7.15 12.22 -16.69
CA TRP A 18 6.30 12.39 -15.51
C TRP A 18 6.58 13.64 -14.70
N LYS A 19 7.56 14.46 -15.08
CA LYS A 19 8.02 15.61 -14.27
C LYS A 19 6.91 16.58 -13.87
N ASP A 20 5.94 16.81 -14.76
CA ASP A 20 4.83 17.75 -14.55
C ASP A 20 3.68 17.12 -13.72
N ARG A 21 3.77 15.81 -13.43
CA ARG A 21 2.86 15.05 -12.56
C ARG A 21 3.41 14.87 -11.14
N ILE A 22 4.59 15.39 -10.86
CA ILE A 22 5.18 15.43 -9.53
C ILE A 22 4.60 16.62 -8.76
N SER A 23 4.44 16.47 -7.45
CA SER A 23 4.08 17.55 -6.54
C SER A 23 4.90 18.83 -6.78
N SER A 24 4.21 19.93 -7.08
CA SER A 24 4.83 21.24 -7.33
C SER A 24 5.55 21.84 -6.11
N VAL A 25 5.24 21.37 -4.89
CA VAL A 25 5.94 21.79 -3.66
C VAL A 25 7.17 20.93 -3.37
N TYR A 26 7.44 19.89 -4.14
CA TYR A 26 8.60 19.02 -3.96
C TYR A 26 9.95 19.78 -3.85
N PRO A 27 10.27 20.76 -4.73
CA PRO A 27 11.51 21.52 -4.61
C PRO A 27 11.62 22.30 -3.29
N LEU A 28 10.51 22.83 -2.78
CA LEU A 28 10.43 23.49 -1.47
C LEU A 28 10.70 22.50 -0.33
N ILE A 29 10.06 21.32 -0.34
CA ILE A 29 10.25 20.30 0.69
C ILE A 29 11.70 19.82 0.76
N VAL A 30 12.30 19.53 -0.39
CA VAL A 30 13.72 19.13 -0.46
C VAL A 30 14.62 20.24 0.07
N TRP A 31 14.40 21.47 -0.37
CA TRP A 31 15.19 22.61 0.08
C TRP A 31 15.10 22.80 1.59
N MET A 32 13.90 22.68 2.18
CA MET A 32 13.71 22.74 3.63
C MET A 32 14.53 21.64 4.33
N GLY A 33 14.44 20.39 3.85
CA GLY A 33 15.23 19.29 4.42
C GLY A 33 16.74 19.46 4.29
N GLU A 34 17.24 20.16 3.27
CA GLU A 34 18.66 20.45 3.08
C GLU A 34 19.18 21.60 3.96
N HIS A 35 18.31 22.56 4.32
CA HIS A 35 18.72 23.83 4.94
C HIS A 35 18.24 24.00 6.38
N GLU A 36 17.22 23.27 6.80
CA GLU A 36 16.78 23.26 8.19
C GLU A 36 17.87 22.62 9.06
N LYS A 37 18.31 23.34 10.08
CA LYS A 37 19.32 22.83 11.00
C LYS A 37 18.66 21.83 11.91
N GLN A 38 19.26 20.64 12.01
CA GLN A 38 18.93 19.71 13.07
C GLN A 38 19.29 20.37 14.41
N GLU A 39 18.27 20.73 15.20
CA GLU A 39 18.51 21.25 16.54
C GLU A 39 18.92 20.09 17.45
N GLN A 40 20.15 20.11 17.95
CA GLN A 40 20.58 19.16 18.97
C GLN A 40 20.13 19.65 20.34
N ILE A 41 18.82 19.59 20.58
CA ILE A 41 18.27 19.77 21.92
C ILE A 41 18.44 18.44 22.64
N GLU A 42 19.31 18.41 23.66
CA GLU A 42 19.42 17.25 24.54
C GLU A 42 18.11 17.13 25.33
N TYR A 43 17.33 16.09 25.04
CA TYR A 43 16.05 15.90 25.67
C TYR A 43 16.21 15.43 27.12
N HIS A 44 15.79 16.26 28.07
CA HIS A 44 15.87 15.95 29.49
C HIS A 44 14.53 15.46 30.05
N SER A 45 14.06 14.30 29.60
CA SER A 45 13.10 13.52 30.37
C SER A 45 13.43 12.02 30.30
N PRO A 46 14.41 11.55 31.09
CA PRO A 46 14.77 10.14 31.08
C PRO A 46 13.72 9.37 31.88
N VAL A 47 12.75 8.78 31.19
CA VAL A 47 11.84 7.81 31.80
C VAL A 47 12.70 6.68 32.38
N ASN A 48 12.70 6.57 33.70
CA ASN A 48 13.53 5.63 34.46
C ASN A 48 15.06 5.77 34.24
N GLY A 49 15.56 6.94 33.83
CA GLY A 49 17.01 7.14 33.63
C GLY A 49 17.58 6.57 32.31
N LYS A 50 16.75 5.96 31.45
CA LYS A 50 17.20 5.23 30.26
C LYS A 50 17.34 6.13 29.03
N LEU A 51 18.42 5.90 28.28
CA LEU A 51 18.75 6.63 27.05
C LEU A 51 19.12 5.66 25.91
N GLY A 52 18.96 6.12 24.67
CA GLY A 52 19.33 5.37 23.47
C GLY A 52 18.77 3.94 23.46
N LYS A 53 19.63 2.94 23.24
CA LYS A 53 19.22 1.53 23.12
C LYS A 53 18.52 0.96 24.36
N GLU A 54 18.78 1.50 25.54
CA GLU A 54 18.16 1.02 26.79
C GLU A 54 16.66 1.27 26.83
N CYS A 55 16.18 2.26 26.06
CA CYS A 55 14.77 2.61 25.98
C CYS A 55 13.90 1.47 25.41
N ARG A 56 14.49 0.52 24.69
CA ARG A 56 13.77 -0.61 24.06
C ARG A 56 13.07 -1.52 25.05
N ASP A 57 13.50 -1.52 26.32
CA ASP A 57 12.87 -2.31 27.38
C ASP A 57 11.71 -1.56 28.07
N LEU A 58 11.46 -0.30 27.71
CA LEU A 58 10.37 0.47 28.29
C LEU A 58 9.03 -0.02 27.74
N SER A 59 8.02 -0.14 28.60
CA SER A 59 6.67 -0.53 28.19
C SER A 59 6.00 0.47 27.26
N CYS A 60 6.47 1.72 27.25
CA CYS A 60 6.02 2.78 26.37
C CYS A 60 6.86 2.95 25.09
N TYR A 61 7.80 2.04 24.82
CA TYR A 61 8.59 2.06 23.59
C TYR A 61 7.85 1.41 22.42
N ILE A 62 7.93 2.04 21.25
CA ILE A 62 7.36 1.55 19.99
C ILE A 62 8.50 1.21 19.04
N HIS A 63 8.63 -0.09 18.77
CA HIS A 63 9.67 -0.59 17.87
C HIS A 63 9.55 -0.06 16.43
N LYS A 64 8.32 0.04 15.90
CA LYS A 64 8.08 0.47 14.50
C LYS A 64 8.58 1.89 14.21
N THR A 65 8.49 2.78 15.19
CA THR A 65 8.79 4.22 15.03
C THR A 65 10.01 4.67 15.83
N ASN A 66 10.71 3.72 16.47
CA ASN A 66 11.77 4.02 17.45
C ASN A 66 11.35 5.14 18.41
N CYS A 67 10.16 5.06 19.02
CA CYS A 67 9.59 6.16 19.80
C CYS A 67 9.25 5.73 21.24
N VAL A 68 9.65 6.51 22.23
CA VAL A 68 9.17 6.42 23.62
C VAL A 68 7.96 7.34 23.80
N LYS A 69 6.79 6.75 24.00
CA LYS A 69 5.54 7.47 24.31
C LYS A 69 5.47 7.83 25.79
N VAL A 70 6.12 8.93 26.19
CA VAL A 70 6.15 9.38 27.60
C VAL A 70 4.72 9.69 28.08
N PRO A 71 4.14 8.90 29.01
CA PRO A 71 2.71 9.00 29.34
C PRO A 71 2.29 10.37 29.86
N GLU A 72 3.13 11.03 30.66
CA GLU A 72 2.82 12.34 31.25
C GLU A 72 2.68 13.44 30.20
N ILE A 73 3.50 13.39 29.14
CA ILE A 73 3.50 14.38 28.06
C ILE A 73 2.31 14.16 27.14
N ILE A 74 2.03 12.91 26.80
CA ILE A 74 0.86 12.57 25.98
C ILE A 74 -0.41 12.92 26.74
N LYS A 75 -0.48 12.58 28.03
CA LYS A 75 -1.64 12.86 28.88
C LYS A 75 -1.96 14.35 28.97
N LYS A 76 -0.95 15.23 29.01
CA LYS A 76 -1.13 16.69 28.95
C LYS A 76 -1.99 17.13 27.76
N TRP A 77 -1.82 16.49 26.60
CA TRP A 77 -2.56 16.82 25.39
C TRP A 77 -3.90 16.08 25.29
N GLU A 78 -3.95 14.83 25.77
CA GLU A 78 -5.21 14.08 25.91
C GLU A 78 -6.22 14.78 26.82
N ASP A 79 -5.75 15.31 27.95
CA ASP A 79 -6.58 16.08 28.89
C ASP A 79 -7.08 17.40 28.26
N LYS A 80 -6.45 17.86 27.17
CA LYS A 80 -6.90 19.00 26.33
C LYS A 80 -7.71 18.57 25.10
N GLY A 81 -8.08 17.30 25.00
CA GLY A 81 -8.93 16.79 23.92
C GLY A 81 -8.18 16.44 22.63
N LEU A 82 -6.85 16.45 22.62
CA LEU A 82 -6.06 16.00 21.46
C LEU A 82 -5.63 14.54 21.62
N ARG A 83 -5.46 13.83 20.50
CA ARG A 83 -4.87 12.50 20.45
C ARG A 83 -3.53 12.56 19.73
N PHE A 84 -2.56 11.85 20.30
CA PHE A 84 -1.26 11.59 19.69
C PHE A 84 -1.27 10.24 18.98
N ASP A 85 -1.04 10.23 17.67
CA ASP A 85 -0.89 9.00 16.87
C ASP A 85 0.46 9.02 16.14
N CYS A 86 1.32 8.04 16.42
CA CYS A 86 2.71 8.02 15.96
C CYS A 86 2.95 6.81 15.05
N ARG A 87 3.51 7.09 13.86
CA ARG A 87 3.56 6.20 12.70
C ARG A 87 4.91 6.30 12.00
N SER A 88 5.12 5.39 11.04
CA SER A 88 6.33 5.29 10.24
C SER A 88 5.96 4.78 8.86
N GLN A 89 6.51 5.43 7.83
CA GLN A 89 6.27 5.13 6.43
C GLN A 89 7.56 5.38 5.63
N GLY A 90 7.98 4.40 4.81
CA GLY A 90 9.19 4.53 3.98
C GLY A 90 10.50 4.79 4.75
N GLY A 91 10.56 4.46 6.04
CA GLY A 91 11.71 4.78 6.91
C GLY A 91 11.70 6.21 7.48
N VAL A 92 10.65 7.00 7.20
CA VAL A 92 10.39 8.31 7.81
C VAL A 92 9.41 8.13 8.96
N CYS A 93 9.70 8.75 10.10
CA CYS A 93 8.82 8.74 11.27
C CYS A 93 7.98 10.02 11.31
N TRP A 94 6.73 9.90 11.75
CA TRP A 94 5.80 11.02 11.75
C TRP A 94 4.70 10.80 12.80
N PHE A 95 4.00 11.86 13.19
CA PHE A 95 2.86 11.75 14.08
C PHE A 95 1.78 12.80 13.79
N ILE A 96 0.56 12.47 14.24
CA ILE A 96 -0.62 13.32 14.14
C ILE A 96 -0.98 13.82 15.53
N MET A 97 -1.27 15.12 15.61
CA MET A 97 -2.01 15.72 16.72
C MET A 97 -3.36 16.20 16.18
N ALA A 98 -4.44 15.56 16.62
CA ALA A 98 -5.79 15.87 16.16
C ALA A 98 -6.83 15.76 17.29
N PRO A 99 -7.98 16.45 17.21
CA PRO A 99 -9.05 16.33 18.18
C PRO A 99 -9.49 14.86 18.32
N ARG A 100 -9.61 14.38 19.56
CA ARG A 100 -9.91 12.97 19.85
C ARG A 100 -11.17 12.49 19.13
N ASP A 101 -12.18 13.34 19.08
CA ASP A 101 -13.51 13.03 18.52
C ASP A 101 -13.50 12.87 16.99
N CYS A 102 -12.43 13.23 16.28
CA CYS A 102 -12.37 13.11 14.82
C CYS A 102 -12.04 11.69 14.33
N TYR A 103 -11.35 10.88 15.12
CA TYR A 103 -10.92 9.52 14.74
C TYR A 103 -12.11 8.56 14.50
N GLU A 104 -13.28 8.90 15.05
CA GLU A 104 -14.50 8.10 14.94
C GLU A 104 -15.59 8.83 14.11
N ASN A 105 -15.30 10.03 13.60
CA ASN A 105 -16.28 10.87 12.90
C ASN A 105 -15.69 11.49 11.63
N TYR A 106 -15.74 10.74 10.54
CA TYR A 106 -15.29 11.21 9.23
C TYR A 106 -16.23 12.22 8.55
N GLY A 107 -17.38 12.52 9.17
CA GLY A 107 -18.34 13.49 8.63
C GLY A 107 -17.92 14.95 8.77
N LYS A 108 -16.90 15.26 9.60
CA LYS A 108 -16.37 16.62 9.78
C LYS A 108 -14.95 16.69 9.22
N LYS A 109 -14.80 17.23 8.00
CA LYS A 109 -13.49 17.54 7.41
C LYS A 109 -12.81 18.69 8.16
N MET A 110 -11.55 18.49 8.54
CA MET A 110 -10.75 19.44 9.33
C MET A 110 -9.56 19.97 8.52
N GLU A 111 -9.28 21.26 8.67
CA GLU A 111 -8.10 21.88 8.08
C GLU A 111 -6.82 21.21 8.61
N THR A 112 -5.79 21.10 7.77
CA THR A 112 -4.54 20.42 8.12
C THR A 112 -3.34 21.35 8.01
N LEU A 113 -2.53 21.38 9.06
CA LEU A 113 -1.20 21.99 9.07
C LEU A 113 -0.13 20.90 9.00
N VAL A 114 0.78 21.01 8.04
CA VAL A 114 1.92 20.12 7.84
C VAL A 114 3.16 20.81 8.37
N VAL A 115 3.84 20.16 9.32
CA VAL A 115 5.10 20.62 9.91
C VAL A 115 6.16 19.59 9.57
N ILE A 116 7.20 20.03 8.86
CA ILE A 116 8.34 19.19 8.52
C ILE A 116 9.53 19.72 9.33
N HIS A 117 10.18 18.81 10.05
CA HIS A 117 11.30 19.16 10.91
C HIS A 117 12.45 18.16 10.76
N ASN A 118 13.67 18.67 10.62
CA ASN A 118 14.89 17.86 10.66
C ASN A 118 15.21 17.42 12.09
N GLU A 119 14.97 16.14 12.40
CA GLU A 119 15.11 15.57 13.74
C GLU A 119 15.92 14.26 13.73
N ASP A 120 16.64 13.98 14.82
CA ASP A 120 17.33 12.72 15.05
C ASP A 120 16.33 11.61 15.42
N ILE A 121 15.85 10.88 14.41
CA ILE A 121 14.95 9.74 14.63
C ILE A 121 15.65 8.51 15.25
N GLU A 122 16.98 8.49 15.38
CA GLU A 122 17.68 7.45 16.13
C GLU A 122 17.56 7.68 17.65
N ASP A 123 17.31 8.92 18.08
CA ASP A 123 16.93 9.25 19.45
C ASP A 123 15.49 8.79 19.72
N PRO A 124 15.25 7.84 20.65
CA PRO A 124 13.91 7.36 20.94
C PRO A 124 12.93 8.42 21.44
N TYR A 125 13.41 9.61 21.84
CA TYR A 125 12.56 10.70 22.33
C TYR A 125 12.22 11.75 21.27
N TRP A 126 12.56 11.52 19.99
CA TRP A 126 12.31 12.44 18.88
C TRP A 126 10.89 13.06 18.87
N ALA A 127 9.84 12.25 19.05
CA ALA A 127 8.48 12.76 19.01
C ALA A 127 8.13 13.66 20.21
N MET A 128 8.73 13.39 21.38
CA MET A 128 8.49 14.18 22.59
C MET A 128 9.19 15.54 22.50
N LYS A 129 10.42 15.57 21.95
CA LYS A 129 11.12 16.82 21.62
C LYS A 129 10.26 17.71 20.73
N MET A 130 9.75 17.15 19.64
CA MET A 130 8.87 17.89 18.73
C MET A 130 7.58 18.37 19.41
N LEU A 131 6.94 17.56 20.28
CA LEU A 131 5.74 18.01 21.02
C LEU A 131 6.01 19.22 21.93
N GLU A 132 7.19 19.30 22.54
CA GLU A 132 7.61 20.42 23.38
C GLU A 132 7.99 21.64 22.53
N GLN A 133 8.80 21.44 21.49
CA GLN A 133 9.21 22.50 20.57
C GLN A 133 8.01 23.19 19.90
N TYR A 134 7.03 22.39 19.49
CA TYR A 134 5.80 22.87 18.84
C TYR A 134 4.62 23.00 19.81
N GLU A 135 4.87 23.28 21.10
CA GLU A 135 3.80 23.44 22.11
C GLU A 135 2.74 24.47 21.69
N ALA A 136 3.15 25.60 21.10
CA ALA A 136 2.22 26.63 20.63
C ALA A 136 1.30 26.15 19.50
N TYR A 137 1.79 25.26 18.64
CA TYR A 137 1.04 24.68 17.52
C TYR A 137 0.00 23.71 18.07
N ASN A 138 0.43 22.83 18.99
CA ASN A 138 -0.45 21.89 19.67
C ASN A 138 -1.52 22.62 20.51
N GLN A 139 -1.17 23.77 21.12
CA GLN A 139 -2.14 24.61 21.81
C GLN A 139 -3.19 25.19 20.85
N LEU A 140 -2.78 25.65 19.66
CA LEU A 140 -3.72 26.13 18.62
C LEU A 140 -4.73 25.05 18.21
N ALA A 141 -4.28 23.80 18.04
CA ALA A 141 -5.17 22.67 17.76
C ALA A 141 -6.12 22.38 18.93
N ALA A 142 -5.60 22.40 20.16
CA ALA A 142 -6.39 22.18 21.38
C ALA A 142 -7.45 23.26 21.62
N ASP A 143 -7.16 24.53 21.32
CA ASP A 143 -8.11 25.63 21.55
C ASP A 143 -9.24 25.63 20.51
N SER A 144 -8.95 25.21 19.28
CA SER A 144 -9.89 25.28 18.16
C SER A 144 -10.72 24.01 17.96
N GLN A 145 -10.19 22.84 18.32
CA GLN A 145 -10.86 21.53 18.18
C GLN A 145 -11.35 21.24 16.74
N ASP A 146 -10.69 21.82 15.74
CA ASP A 146 -11.01 21.67 14.32
C ASP A 146 -9.79 21.75 13.39
N LEU A 147 -8.60 21.46 13.95
CA LEU A 147 -7.30 21.49 13.26
C LEU A 147 -6.59 20.16 13.46
N ILE A 148 -6.14 19.56 12.37
CA ILE A 148 -5.20 18.44 12.36
C ILE A 148 -3.80 19.00 12.15
N ILE A 149 -2.82 18.51 12.90
CA ILE A 149 -1.41 18.79 12.65
C ILE A 149 -0.68 17.50 12.36
N VAL A 150 0.01 17.45 11.22
CA VAL A 150 0.85 16.33 10.79
C VAL A 150 2.30 16.77 10.92
N TYR A 151 3.04 16.10 11.80
CA TYR A 151 4.46 16.33 12.02
C TYR A 151 5.28 15.25 11.35
N ILE A 152 6.19 15.64 10.46
CA ILE A 152 7.08 14.74 9.70
C ILE A 152 8.51 14.97 10.20
N ALA A 153 9.12 13.93 10.77
CA ALA A 153 10.48 13.96 11.27
C ALA A 153 11.45 13.46 10.19
N ASN A 154 12.15 14.40 9.54
CA ASN A 154 13.12 14.10 8.50
C ASN A 154 14.50 13.86 9.11
N GLY A 155 15.04 12.65 8.92
CA GLY A 155 16.47 12.39 9.18
C GLY A 155 17.38 12.74 8.01
N LYS A 156 16.79 13.03 6.84
CA LYS A 156 17.44 13.38 5.58
C LYS A 156 16.46 14.18 4.70
N PRO A 157 16.92 14.95 3.70
CA PRO A 157 16.03 15.56 2.73
C PRO A 157 15.17 14.52 2.01
N ASP A 158 13.90 14.83 1.80
CA ASP A 158 12.91 13.90 1.24
C ASP A 158 12.96 13.87 -0.29
N TYR A 159 14.06 13.33 -0.85
CA TYR A 159 14.21 13.11 -2.30
C TYR A 159 13.27 12.03 -2.85
N ASP A 160 12.74 11.17 -1.98
CA ASP A 160 11.87 10.05 -2.35
C ASP A 160 10.39 10.45 -2.41
N ARG A 161 10.05 11.68 -1.97
CA ARG A 161 8.70 12.25 -1.91
C ARG A 161 7.78 11.50 -0.95
N ILE A 162 8.34 10.95 0.13
CA ILE A 162 7.61 10.15 1.12
C ILE A 162 6.52 10.99 1.83
N TYR A 163 6.70 12.31 1.97
CA TYR A 163 5.70 13.20 2.57
C TYR A 163 4.32 13.10 1.90
N VAL A 164 4.27 12.81 0.60
CA VAL A 164 3.00 12.63 -0.12
C VAL A 164 2.26 11.42 0.41
N ASN A 165 2.96 10.30 0.55
CA ASN A 165 2.40 9.06 1.08
C ASN A 165 2.00 9.23 2.56
N ILE A 166 2.77 10.01 3.33
CA ILE A 166 2.45 10.34 4.73
C ILE A 166 1.13 11.14 4.80
N LEU A 167 0.96 12.15 3.96
CA LEU A 167 -0.28 12.95 3.96
C LEU A 167 -1.50 12.12 3.52
N GLN A 168 -1.33 11.25 2.52
CA GLN A 168 -2.37 10.29 2.13
C GLN A 168 -2.75 9.38 3.31
N GLU A 169 -1.78 8.76 3.98
CA GLU A 169 -2.03 7.89 5.13
C GLU A 169 -2.69 8.67 6.29
N ALA A 170 -2.25 9.92 6.54
CA ALA A 170 -2.85 10.78 7.54
C ALA A 170 -4.33 11.07 7.26
N PHE A 171 -4.68 11.34 6.00
CA PHE A 171 -6.07 11.60 5.60
C PHE A 171 -6.95 10.35 5.54
N VAL A 172 -6.34 9.16 5.53
CA VAL A 172 -7.10 7.94 5.85
C VAL A 172 -7.32 7.83 7.35
N ALA A 173 -6.31 8.11 8.18
CA ALA A 173 -6.41 7.95 9.63
C ALA A 173 -7.31 8.98 10.34
N VAL A 174 -7.41 10.19 9.80
CA VAL A 174 -8.23 11.30 10.34
C VAL A 174 -8.90 12.07 9.20
N PRO A 175 -10.06 12.71 9.42
CA PRO A 175 -10.81 13.40 8.37
C PRO A 175 -10.18 14.74 7.98
N GLY A 176 -8.99 14.70 7.37
CA GLY A 176 -8.35 15.86 6.78
C GLY A 176 -9.16 16.42 5.62
N ASP A 177 -9.24 17.73 5.54
CA ASP A 177 -9.80 18.46 4.42
C ASP A 177 -8.70 18.68 3.37
N THR A 178 -8.73 17.88 2.31
CA THR A 178 -7.79 17.98 1.19
C THR A 178 -7.84 19.34 0.48
N ASP A 179 -8.92 20.09 0.65
CA ASP A 179 -9.09 21.45 0.10
C ASP A 179 -8.52 22.55 1.00
N ARG A 180 -8.00 22.20 2.19
CA ARG A 180 -7.41 23.12 3.18
C ARG A 180 -6.18 22.51 3.83
N VAL A 181 -5.11 22.40 3.04
CA VAL A 181 -3.80 21.88 3.48
C VAL A 181 -2.75 22.99 3.46
N TRP A 182 -2.10 23.19 4.60
CA TRP A 182 -1.11 24.24 4.81
C TRP A 182 0.24 23.65 5.15
N LEU A 183 1.31 24.22 4.60
CA LEU A 183 2.68 23.89 4.96
C LEU A 183 3.27 24.99 5.83
N ASP A 184 3.86 24.62 6.97
CA ASP A 184 4.71 25.54 7.72
C ASP A 184 5.98 25.87 6.94
N VAL A 185 6.15 27.16 6.62
CA VAL A 185 7.31 27.68 5.87
C VAL A 185 8.18 28.60 6.74
N MET A 186 7.95 28.66 8.05
CA MET A 186 8.82 29.38 8.97
C MET A 186 10.30 29.00 8.84
N PRO A 187 10.68 27.70 8.71
CA PRO A 187 12.08 27.31 8.59
C PRO A 187 12.83 28.00 7.43
N VAL A 188 12.13 28.35 6.34
CA VAL A 188 12.73 29.09 5.21
C VAL A 188 13.16 30.48 5.65
N TYR A 189 12.30 31.18 6.37
CA TYR A 189 12.54 32.56 6.79
C TYR A 189 13.50 32.65 7.98
N GLU A 190 13.47 31.68 8.89
CA GLU A 190 14.41 31.60 10.01
C GLU A 190 15.85 31.38 9.56
N ASN A 191 16.04 30.70 8.43
CA ASN A 191 17.34 30.58 7.77
C ASN A 191 17.71 31.79 6.87
N GLY A 192 16.95 32.90 6.96
CA GLY A 192 17.18 34.12 6.19
C GLY A 192 16.84 33.99 4.70
N GLY A 193 16.13 32.92 4.32
CA GLY A 193 15.72 32.63 2.96
C GLY A 193 14.45 33.37 2.54
N LYS A 194 14.05 33.11 1.28
CA LYS A 194 12.80 33.55 0.66
C LYS A 194 12.30 32.44 -0.24
N LEU A 195 11.00 32.22 -0.29
CA LEU A 195 10.42 31.14 -1.07
C LEU A 195 10.75 31.27 -2.56
N LYS A 196 10.69 32.50 -3.11
CA LYS A 196 10.95 32.74 -4.54
C LYS A 196 12.39 32.50 -4.99
N ASN A 197 13.31 32.35 -4.03
CA ASN A 197 14.72 32.10 -4.32
C ASN A 197 15.05 30.60 -4.29
N ILE A 198 14.08 29.73 -3.99
CA ILE A 198 14.29 28.28 -3.94
C ILE A 198 14.37 27.74 -5.37
N PRO A 199 15.48 27.07 -5.75
CA PRO A 199 15.65 26.54 -7.10
C PRO A 199 14.53 25.57 -7.50
N GLY A 200 13.93 25.81 -8.67
CA GLY A 200 12.88 24.96 -9.22
C GLY A 200 11.51 25.10 -8.56
N PHE A 201 11.38 25.88 -7.47
CA PHE A 201 10.07 26.11 -6.84
C PHE A 201 9.32 27.23 -7.56
N VAL A 202 8.13 26.88 -8.06
CA VAL A 202 7.18 27.80 -8.70
C VAL A 202 5.86 27.71 -7.95
N TYR A 203 5.22 28.85 -7.71
CA TYR A 203 3.93 28.88 -7.04
C TYR A 203 2.88 29.55 -7.90
N GLU A 204 1.88 28.76 -8.27
CA GLU A 204 0.74 29.23 -9.05
C GLU A 204 -0.49 29.39 -8.16
N GLN A 205 -1.35 30.36 -8.47
CA GLN A 205 -2.69 30.45 -7.91
C GLN A 205 -3.58 29.30 -8.39
N LYS A 206 -4.75 29.10 -7.76
CA LYS A 206 -5.75 28.12 -8.21
C LYS A 206 -6.22 28.34 -9.67
N THR A 207 -5.99 29.54 -10.22
CA THR A 207 -6.28 29.88 -11.62
C THR A 207 -5.16 29.50 -12.60
N GLY A 208 -4.07 28.89 -12.13
CA GLY A 208 -2.88 28.56 -12.94
C GLY A 208 -1.96 29.75 -13.25
N VAL A 209 -2.12 30.86 -12.53
CA VAL A 209 -1.26 32.05 -12.72
C VAL A 209 -0.14 32.03 -11.70
N GLU A 210 1.10 32.01 -12.17
CA GLU A 210 2.29 32.13 -11.34
C GLU A 210 2.31 33.47 -10.57
N ILE A 211 2.62 33.41 -9.28
CA ILE A 211 2.78 34.59 -8.41
C ILE A 211 4.03 34.47 -7.55
N ASP A 212 4.48 35.59 -6.99
CA ASP A 212 5.56 35.58 -5.99
C ASP A 212 5.11 34.77 -4.75
N PRO A 213 5.71 33.59 -4.46
CA PRO A 213 5.29 32.75 -3.34
C PRO A 213 5.42 33.45 -1.98
N ASP A 214 6.34 34.41 -1.82
CA ASP A 214 6.47 35.17 -0.57
C ASP A 214 5.26 36.08 -0.32
N GLN A 215 4.48 36.44 -1.36
CA GLN A 215 3.23 37.19 -1.22
C GLN A 215 2.04 36.30 -0.89
N ALA A 216 2.15 34.99 -1.14
CA ALA A 216 1.12 34.00 -0.85
C ALA A 216 1.16 33.50 0.61
N VAL A 217 2.26 33.78 1.34
CA VAL A 217 2.41 33.37 2.74
C VAL A 217 1.47 34.16 3.64
N VAL A 218 0.76 33.42 4.51
CA VAL A 218 -0.18 34.00 5.48
C VAL A 218 0.21 33.65 6.91
N ARG A 219 -0.29 34.44 7.87
CA ARG A 219 -0.23 34.12 9.29
C ARG A 219 -1.37 33.16 9.63
N PHE A 220 -1.03 31.91 9.90
CA PHE A 220 -2.01 30.84 10.08
C PHE A 220 -2.96 31.15 11.24
N ARG A 221 -4.25 31.31 10.95
CA ARG A 221 -5.29 31.65 11.94
C ARG A 221 -4.95 32.86 12.83
N GLY A 222 -4.22 33.84 12.28
CA GLY A 222 -3.78 35.03 13.03
C GLY A 222 -2.68 34.76 14.07
N SER A 223 -2.11 33.56 14.07
CA SER A 223 -0.98 33.17 14.92
C SER A 223 0.35 33.72 14.41
N GLY A 224 1.44 33.41 15.13
CA GLY A 224 2.80 33.69 14.69
C GLY A 224 3.29 32.79 13.55
N ILE A 225 2.54 31.76 13.15
CA ILE A 225 3.02 30.72 12.23
C ILE A 225 2.87 31.20 10.78
N SER A 226 3.97 31.22 10.02
CA SER A 226 3.96 31.54 8.59
C SER A 226 3.70 30.28 7.78
N VAL A 227 2.60 30.25 7.02
CA VAL A 227 2.22 29.08 6.23
C VAL A 227 1.97 29.42 4.76
N LEU A 228 2.11 28.40 3.92
CA LEU A 228 1.76 28.43 2.50
C LEU A 228 0.60 27.46 2.24
N ASP A 229 -0.40 27.88 1.46
CA ASP A 229 -1.46 26.98 0.99
C ASP A 229 -0.88 26.02 -0.07
N ILE A 230 -0.86 24.73 0.25
CA ILE A 230 -0.36 23.66 -0.61
C ILE A 230 -1.49 22.77 -1.16
N THR A 231 -2.76 23.17 -0.98
CA THR A 231 -3.93 22.48 -1.53
C THR A 231 -3.75 22.20 -3.02
N ASN A 232 -4.02 20.97 -3.47
CA ASN A 232 -3.84 20.49 -4.86
C ASN A 232 -2.42 20.64 -5.43
N ARG A 233 -1.42 20.85 -4.56
CA ARG A 233 -0.02 21.04 -4.96
C ARG A 233 0.94 20.05 -4.33
N TRP A 234 0.49 19.31 -3.31
CA TRP A 234 1.25 18.34 -2.54
C TRP A 234 1.17 16.92 -3.09
N GLU A 235 0.20 16.63 -3.94
CA GLU A 235 -0.07 15.29 -4.46
C GLU A 235 0.98 14.85 -5.49
N ASN A 236 1.18 13.55 -5.60
CA ASN A 236 1.97 12.94 -6.66
C ASN A 236 1.02 12.14 -7.56
N ARG A 237 1.12 12.36 -8.87
CA ARG A 237 0.29 11.72 -9.90
C ARG A 237 1.14 10.94 -10.91
N VAL A 238 2.34 10.53 -10.49
CA VAL A 238 3.17 9.62 -11.28
C VAL A 238 2.66 8.18 -11.14
N SER A 239 2.94 7.36 -12.15
CA SER A 239 2.56 5.95 -12.11
C SER A 239 3.18 5.22 -10.93
N LEU A 240 2.33 4.59 -10.11
CA LEU A 240 2.76 3.72 -9.03
C LEU A 240 3.61 2.56 -9.56
N SER A 241 3.20 1.98 -10.69
CA SER A 241 3.90 0.85 -11.30
C SER A 241 5.29 1.24 -11.79
N ARG A 242 5.42 2.40 -12.45
CA ARG A 242 6.72 2.94 -12.88
C ARG A 242 7.65 3.13 -11.69
N ASP A 243 7.18 3.76 -10.63
CA ASP A 243 7.99 4.08 -9.45
C ASP A 243 8.41 2.80 -8.69
N GLN A 244 7.51 1.84 -8.52
CA GLN A 244 7.83 0.58 -7.87
C GLN A 244 8.79 -0.28 -8.70
N MET A 245 8.68 -0.27 -10.03
CA MET A 245 9.54 -1.11 -10.86
C MET A 245 10.89 -0.47 -11.18
N SER A 246 11.00 0.87 -11.20
CA SER A 246 12.23 1.55 -11.60
C SER A 246 13.17 1.85 -10.44
N LYS A 247 12.68 1.85 -9.20
CA LYS A 247 13.47 2.17 -8.00
C LYS A 247 14.04 0.92 -7.35
N GLU A 248 15.29 1.01 -6.91
CA GLU A 248 16.03 -0.10 -6.31
C GLU A 248 15.43 -0.62 -4.98
N ASN A 249 14.66 0.21 -4.27
CA ASN A 249 14.03 -0.15 -2.99
C ASN A 249 13.06 -1.34 -3.09
N TRP A 250 12.54 -1.61 -4.28
CA TRP A 250 11.49 -2.61 -4.51
C TRP A 250 12.00 -3.90 -5.14
N SER A 251 13.30 -4.00 -5.39
CA SER A 251 13.90 -5.12 -6.10
C SER A 251 15.17 -5.64 -5.43
N SER A 252 15.50 -6.91 -5.67
CA SER A 252 16.80 -7.47 -5.31
C SER A 252 17.91 -7.01 -6.26
N GLU A 253 19.17 -7.34 -5.96
CA GLU A 253 20.31 -7.07 -6.84
C GLU A 253 20.21 -7.79 -8.21
N ALA A 254 19.42 -8.86 -8.28
CA ALA A 254 19.28 -9.67 -9.48
C ALA A 254 18.27 -9.10 -10.50
N PHE A 255 17.52 -8.06 -10.13
CA PHE A 255 16.52 -7.47 -11.01
C PHE A 255 17.15 -6.67 -12.16
N ASP A 256 16.68 -6.93 -13.37
CA ASP A 256 17.09 -6.22 -14.59
C ASP A 256 15.91 -5.39 -15.13
N LEU A 257 15.92 -4.09 -14.82
CA LEU A 257 14.93 -3.13 -15.29
C LEU A 257 14.93 -3.03 -16.83
N HIS A 258 16.10 -3.06 -17.47
CA HIS A 258 16.19 -2.94 -18.92
C HIS A 258 15.56 -4.17 -19.60
N LYS A 259 15.75 -5.37 -19.05
CA LYS A 259 15.06 -6.59 -19.51
C LYS A 259 13.54 -6.46 -19.36
N LEU A 260 13.05 -5.90 -18.26
CA LEU A 260 11.61 -5.67 -18.04
C LEU A 260 11.03 -4.67 -19.06
N ILE A 261 11.65 -3.49 -19.19
CA ILE A 261 11.19 -2.44 -20.12
C ILE A 261 11.12 -2.99 -21.54
N HIS A 262 12.08 -3.82 -21.94
CA HIS A 262 12.14 -4.40 -23.28
C HIS A 262 11.53 -5.81 -23.37
N SER A 263 10.44 -6.06 -22.65
CA SER A 263 9.64 -7.29 -22.74
C SER A 263 8.16 -7.02 -23.05
N GLU A 264 7.38 -8.08 -23.27
CA GLU A 264 5.94 -7.97 -23.45
C GLU A 264 5.23 -7.58 -22.14
N SER A 265 5.71 -8.03 -20.97
CA SER A 265 5.27 -7.52 -19.66
C SER A 265 5.50 -6.02 -19.59
N GLY A 266 6.67 -5.53 -20.00
CA GLY A 266 6.97 -4.09 -20.06
C GLY A 266 5.95 -3.30 -20.88
N ARG A 267 5.56 -3.82 -22.06
CA ARG A 267 4.49 -3.24 -22.89
C ARG A 267 3.15 -3.23 -22.17
N ASN A 268 2.73 -4.37 -21.62
CA ASN A 268 1.41 -4.50 -20.99
C ASN A 268 1.29 -3.61 -19.73
N ILE A 269 2.39 -3.38 -19.01
CA ILE A 269 2.43 -2.43 -17.90
C ILE A 269 2.39 -0.99 -18.44
N ALA A 270 3.15 -0.65 -19.49
CA ALA A 270 3.10 0.68 -20.09
C ALA A 270 1.70 1.03 -20.64
N GLU A 271 0.95 0.05 -21.15
CA GLU A 271 -0.46 0.23 -21.54
C GLU A 271 -1.33 0.69 -20.36
N SER A 272 -1.07 0.21 -19.13
CA SER A 272 -1.80 0.66 -17.95
C SER A 272 -1.31 2.02 -17.44
N MET A 273 0.00 2.28 -17.52
CA MET A 273 0.58 3.60 -17.19
C MET A 273 -0.02 4.73 -18.04
N ALA A 274 -0.48 4.43 -19.27
CA ALA A 274 -1.12 5.42 -20.13
C ALA A 274 -2.36 6.03 -19.46
N ALA A 275 -3.17 5.23 -18.74
CA ALA A 275 -4.34 5.76 -18.03
C ALA A 275 -3.93 6.71 -16.88
N GLU A 276 -2.89 6.36 -16.11
CA GLU A 276 -2.32 7.25 -15.08
C GLU A 276 -1.69 8.51 -15.68
N TYR A 277 -1.20 8.44 -16.91
CA TYR A 277 -0.63 9.60 -17.60
C TYR A 277 -1.68 10.51 -18.22
N GLU A 278 -2.84 9.97 -18.60
CA GLU A 278 -3.90 10.73 -19.26
C GLU A 278 -4.86 11.38 -18.25
N PHE A 279 -5.16 10.71 -17.14
CA PHE A 279 -6.25 11.12 -16.25
C PHE A 279 -5.79 11.44 -14.82
N ASP A 280 -6.38 12.48 -14.24
CA ASP A 280 -6.10 12.90 -12.86
C ASP A 280 -7.19 12.47 -11.86
N THR A 281 -8.39 12.19 -12.36
CA THR A 281 -9.54 11.80 -11.54
C THR A 281 -10.47 10.90 -12.34
N VAL A 282 -11.15 10.00 -11.64
CA VAL A 282 -12.19 9.14 -12.23
C VAL A 282 -13.48 9.91 -12.56
N GLU A 283 -13.62 11.14 -12.08
CA GLU A 283 -14.77 12.01 -12.41
C GLU A 283 -14.65 12.67 -13.78
N ASP A 284 -13.50 12.53 -14.46
CA ASP A 284 -13.27 13.04 -15.81
C ASP A 284 -14.21 12.32 -16.80
N PRO A 285 -15.05 13.04 -17.58
CA PRO A 285 -15.88 12.44 -18.61
C PRO A 285 -15.10 11.61 -19.64
N GLU A 286 -13.85 11.97 -19.95
CA GLU A 286 -13.01 11.20 -20.86
C GLU A 286 -12.52 9.89 -20.23
N PHE A 287 -12.24 9.86 -18.92
CA PHE A 287 -11.96 8.62 -18.18
C PHE A 287 -13.19 7.70 -18.17
N GLN A 288 -14.38 8.27 -17.94
CA GLN A 288 -15.63 7.52 -17.99
C GLN A 288 -15.87 6.94 -19.38
N GLN A 289 -15.66 7.74 -20.44
CA GLN A 289 -15.80 7.28 -21.82
C GLN A 289 -14.75 6.21 -22.16
N TYR A 290 -13.51 6.35 -21.69
CA TYR A 290 -12.43 5.38 -21.88
C TYR A 290 -12.85 3.96 -21.44
N TRP A 291 -13.51 3.84 -20.28
CA TRP A 291 -14.00 2.56 -19.77
C TRP A 291 -15.30 2.11 -20.42
N LEU A 292 -16.21 3.03 -20.74
CA LEU A 292 -17.44 2.73 -21.47
C LEU A 292 -17.15 2.12 -22.85
N ASP A 293 -16.19 2.68 -23.58
CA ASP A 293 -15.74 2.17 -24.89
C ASP A 293 -15.14 0.76 -24.81
N ARG A 294 -14.65 0.39 -23.62
CA ARG A 294 -14.13 -0.95 -23.31
C ARG A 294 -15.20 -1.90 -22.77
N GLY A 295 -16.44 -1.45 -22.60
CA GLY A 295 -17.54 -2.29 -22.11
C GLY A 295 -17.72 -2.27 -20.59
N LEU A 296 -17.15 -1.30 -19.89
CA LEU A 296 -17.30 -1.14 -18.43
C LEU A 296 -18.02 0.15 -18.08
N LYS A 297 -18.92 0.07 -17.10
CA LYS A 297 -19.40 1.23 -16.35
C LYS A 297 -18.56 1.36 -15.08
N TYR A 298 -17.82 2.46 -14.95
CA TYR A 298 -17.04 2.79 -13.75
C TYR A 298 -17.85 3.75 -12.88
N GLU A 299 -17.98 3.47 -11.58
CA GLU A 299 -18.69 4.36 -10.65
C GLU A 299 -17.92 4.52 -9.33
N SER A 300 -17.99 5.71 -8.77
CA SER A 300 -17.44 6.08 -7.47
C SER A 300 -18.59 6.22 -6.46
N HIS A 301 -18.41 5.64 -5.28
CA HIS A 301 -19.42 5.58 -4.22
C HIS A 301 -18.79 5.97 -2.89
N ASP A 302 -19.62 6.43 -1.95
CA ASP A 302 -19.17 6.71 -0.58
C ASP A 302 -20.04 5.95 0.42
N THR A 303 -19.40 5.19 1.30
CA THR A 303 -20.04 4.52 2.45
C THR A 303 -19.30 4.97 3.71
N GLU A 304 -20.02 5.55 4.67
CA GLU A 304 -19.41 6.09 5.91
C GLU A 304 -18.21 7.03 5.64
N PHE A 305 -18.32 7.87 4.60
CA PHE A 305 -17.29 8.82 4.16
C PHE A 305 -16.01 8.18 3.60
N ARG A 306 -16.01 6.87 3.36
CA ARG A 306 -14.94 6.18 2.64
C ARG A 306 -15.36 5.93 1.20
N ARG A 307 -14.49 6.31 0.26
CA ARG A 307 -14.69 6.01 -1.15
C ARG A 307 -14.47 4.52 -1.40
N TRP A 308 -15.35 3.93 -2.20
CA TRP A 308 -15.09 2.69 -2.93
C TRP A 308 -15.50 2.88 -4.39
N THR A 309 -14.94 2.08 -5.28
CA THR A 309 -15.28 2.16 -6.72
C THR A 309 -15.77 0.82 -7.23
N SER A 310 -16.51 0.85 -8.33
CA SER A 310 -17.00 -0.34 -9.01
C SER A 310 -16.76 -0.26 -10.50
N ALA A 311 -16.33 -1.36 -11.09
CA ALA A 311 -16.27 -1.55 -12.54
C ALA A 311 -17.22 -2.71 -12.92
N VAL A 312 -18.32 -2.38 -13.60
CA VAL A 312 -19.40 -3.33 -13.92
C VAL A 312 -19.50 -3.49 -15.43
N PRO A 313 -19.53 -4.73 -15.97
CA PRO A 313 -19.67 -4.94 -17.42
C PRO A 313 -21.01 -4.44 -17.93
N LEU A 314 -21.01 -3.72 -19.05
CA LEU A 314 -22.23 -3.13 -19.63
C LEU A 314 -23.28 -4.19 -19.97
N GLY A 315 -22.84 -5.38 -20.42
CA GLY A 315 -23.72 -6.51 -20.70
C GLY A 315 -24.50 -6.99 -19.47
N ALA A 316 -23.94 -6.85 -18.28
CA ALA A 316 -24.58 -7.31 -17.05
C ALA A 316 -25.87 -6.52 -16.73
N PHE A 317 -25.93 -5.24 -17.09
CA PHE A 317 -27.13 -4.41 -16.93
C PHE A 317 -28.27 -4.83 -17.88
N GLN A 318 -27.95 -5.51 -18.98
CA GLN A 318 -28.92 -5.99 -19.96
C GLN A 318 -29.54 -7.33 -19.54
N SER A 319 -28.81 -8.13 -18.76
CA SER A 319 -29.21 -9.46 -18.27
C SER A 319 -28.96 -9.61 -16.76
N PRO A 320 -29.65 -8.86 -15.88
CA PRO A 320 -29.38 -8.85 -14.42
C PRO A 320 -29.65 -10.19 -13.70
N GLU A 321 -30.35 -11.11 -14.36
CA GLU A 321 -30.52 -12.50 -13.93
C GLU A 321 -29.26 -13.36 -14.09
N GLU A 322 -28.39 -13.02 -15.03
CA GLU A 322 -27.10 -13.68 -15.21
C GLU A 322 -26.16 -13.23 -14.08
N LYS A 323 -25.77 -14.20 -13.23
CA LYS A 323 -24.97 -13.90 -12.04
C LYS A 323 -23.49 -13.87 -12.38
N LEU A 324 -22.85 -12.76 -12.03
CA LEU A 324 -21.42 -12.54 -12.21
C LEU A 324 -20.67 -12.62 -10.89
N PRO A 325 -19.50 -13.27 -10.88
CA PRO A 325 -18.61 -13.26 -9.73
C PRO A 325 -18.07 -11.84 -9.48
N VAL A 326 -17.64 -11.58 -8.25
CA VAL A 326 -17.04 -10.31 -7.82
C VAL A 326 -15.59 -10.53 -7.40
N ILE A 327 -14.70 -9.63 -7.80
CA ILE A 327 -13.35 -9.51 -7.22
C ILE A 327 -13.32 -8.22 -6.39
N CYS A 328 -13.15 -8.36 -5.08
CA CYS A 328 -12.82 -7.26 -4.19
C CYS A 328 -11.32 -6.96 -4.33
N VAL A 329 -10.97 -5.87 -5.01
CA VAL A 329 -9.58 -5.44 -5.15
C VAL A 329 -9.24 -4.50 -3.99
N LEU A 330 -8.34 -4.94 -3.14
CA LEU A 330 -7.86 -4.17 -2.00
C LEU A 330 -6.73 -3.27 -2.45
N GLN A 331 -7.06 -2.00 -2.69
CA GLN A 331 -6.14 -0.99 -3.21
C GLN A 331 -6.64 0.42 -2.86
N GLU A 332 -5.72 1.37 -2.72
CA GLU A 332 -6.05 2.74 -2.35
C GLU A 332 -6.94 3.42 -3.40
N VAL A 333 -8.16 3.79 -3.02
CA VAL A 333 -9.10 4.59 -3.84
C VAL A 333 -9.66 5.79 -3.07
N ASN A 334 -9.09 6.12 -1.92
CA ASN A 334 -9.67 7.10 -1.00
C ASN A 334 -9.69 8.54 -1.58
N ARG A 335 -10.48 9.44 -0.97
CA ARG A 335 -10.61 10.84 -1.39
C ARG A 335 -9.41 11.73 -1.01
N SER A 336 -8.33 11.16 -0.43
CA SER A 336 -7.16 11.95 -0.03
C SER A 336 -6.35 12.45 -1.23
N ASN A 337 -6.42 11.72 -2.35
CA ASN A 337 -5.88 12.10 -3.65
C ASN A 337 -6.77 11.49 -4.73
N GLU A 338 -7.38 12.33 -5.57
CA GLU A 338 -8.31 11.89 -6.60
C GLU A 338 -7.69 10.94 -7.64
N HIS A 339 -6.38 11.03 -7.82
CA HIS A 339 -5.63 10.19 -8.75
C HIS A 339 -5.54 8.73 -8.28
N LEU A 340 -5.70 8.44 -6.98
CA LEU A 340 -5.59 7.07 -6.45
C LEU A 340 -6.57 6.09 -7.11
N ALA A 341 -7.79 6.54 -7.39
CA ALA A 341 -8.79 5.71 -8.08
C ALA A 341 -8.44 5.44 -9.56
N VAL A 342 -7.69 6.36 -10.21
CA VAL A 342 -7.12 6.14 -11.54
C VAL A 342 -5.97 5.13 -11.44
N THR A 343 -5.03 5.35 -10.51
CA THR A 343 -3.91 4.45 -10.21
C THR A 343 -4.38 3.04 -9.93
N GLU A 344 -5.43 2.84 -9.14
CA GLU A 344 -5.98 1.51 -8.86
C GLU A 344 -6.36 0.77 -10.14
N SER A 345 -7.06 1.45 -11.05
CA SER A 345 -7.48 0.86 -12.33
C SER A 345 -6.31 0.51 -13.26
N ALA A 346 -5.20 1.24 -13.16
CA ALA A 346 -3.98 0.96 -13.89
C ALA A 346 -3.11 -0.12 -13.22
N TYR A 347 -3.12 -0.18 -11.88
CA TYR A 347 -2.34 -1.13 -11.10
C TYR A 347 -2.91 -2.55 -11.26
N PHE A 348 -4.23 -2.68 -11.22
CA PHE A 348 -4.96 -3.94 -11.45
C PHE A 348 -5.58 -4.04 -12.86
N TYR A 349 -4.93 -3.44 -13.86
CA TYR A 349 -5.46 -3.24 -15.21
C TYR A 349 -5.97 -4.50 -15.92
N GLU A 350 -5.37 -5.66 -15.70
CA GLU A 350 -5.83 -6.89 -16.35
C GLU A 350 -7.14 -7.40 -15.74
N TYR A 351 -7.39 -7.19 -14.45
CA TYR A 351 -8.73 -7.43 -13.89
C TYR A 351 -9.79 -6.56 -14.57
N TYR A 352 -9.47 -5.30 -14.87
CA TYR A 352 -10.38 -4.44 -15.63
C TYR A 352 -10.62 -4.98 -17.04
N ARG A 353 -9.58 -5.48 -17.72
CA ARG A 353 -9.75 -6.14 -19.03
C ARG A 353 -10.60 -7.41 -18.96
N ILE A 354 -10.47 -8.20 -17.89
CA ILE A 354 -11.29 -9.39 -17.64
C ILE A 354 -12.75 -8.99 -17.37
N ALA A 355 -12.98 -8.00 -16.53
CA ALA A 355 -14.32 -7.47 -16.27
C ALA A 355 -14.94 -6.91 -17.57
N ALA A 356 -14.19 -6.17 -18.37
CA ALA A 356 -14.62 -5.65 -19.67
C ALA A 356 -15.11 -6.74 -20.65
N GLN A 357 -14.61 -7.98 -20.51
CA GLN A 357 -15.06 -9.15 -21.28
C GLN A 357 -16.37 -9.76 -20.76
N GLY A 358 -16.93 -9.25 -19.66
CA GLY A 358 -18.14 -9.77 -19.04
C GLY A 358 -17.91 -10.91 -18.04
N GLU A 359 -16.67 -11.17 -17.63
CA GLU A 359 -16.34 -12.33 -16.79
C GLU A 359 -16.57 -12.09 -15.28
N CYS A 360 -16.46 -10.85 -14.81
CA CYS A 360 -16.61 -10.49 -13.40
C CYS A 360 -16.99 -9.01 -13.19
N ILE A 361 -17.33 -8.68 -11.95
CA ILE A 361 -17.49 -7.31 -11.45
C ILE A 361 -16.31 -7.01 -10.52
N LEU A 362 -15.80 -5.77 -10.58
CA LEU A 362 -14.77 -5.28 -9.66
C LEU A 362 -15.40 -4.36 -8.63
N ILE A 363 -15.00 -4.54 -7.37
CA ILE A 363 -15.29 -3.63 -6.25
C ILE A 363 -13.96 -3.30 -5.61
N ASN A 364 -13.59 -2.02 -5.61
CA ASN A 364 -12.26 -1.60 -5.15
C ASN A 364 -12.39 -0.77 -3.88
N PHE A 365 -11.62 -1.13 -2.86
CA PHE A 365 -11.68 -0.52 -1.54
C PHE A 365 -10.33 -0.66 -0.83
N VAL A 366 -9.99 0.30 0.03
CA VAL A 366 -8.75 0.24 0.82
C VAL A 366 -9.05 -0.27 2.23
N LEU A 367 -8.21 -1.15 2.76
CA LEU A 367 -8.22 -1.58 4.15
C LEU A 367 -6.93 -1.11 4.82
N GLU A 368 -7.00 -0.09 5.68
CA GLU A 368 -5.83 0.45 6.40
C GLU A 368 -5.81 -0.02 7.86
N ASP A 369 -6.97 -0.34 8.44
CA ASP A 369 -7.11 -0.91 9.77
C ASP A 369 -7.94 -2.19 9.80
N ALA A 370 -7.89 -2.90 10.93
CA ALA A 370 -8.61 -4.16 11.07
C ALA A 370 -10.14 -3.98 11.06
N ASP A 371 -10.65 -2.82 11.47
CA ASP A 371 -12.07 -2.51 11.55
C ASP A 371 -12.65 -2.15 10.17
N ASP A 372 -11.82 -1.68 9.24
CA ASP A 372 -12.18 -1.50 7.83
C ASP A 372 -12.69 -2.81 7.18
N ASN A 373 -12.30 -3.99 7.70
CA ASN A 373 -12.83 -5.27 7.23
C ASN A 373 -14.36 -5.37 7.39
N ASP A 374 -14.89 -4.88 8.52
CA ASP A 374 -16.33 -4.87 8.76
C ASP A 374 -17.03 -3.82 7.88
N LEU A 375 -16.33 -2.74 7.50
CA LEU A 375 -16.84 -1.75 6.56
C LEU A 375 -16.91 -2.33 5.13
N LEU A 376 -15.94 -3.15 4.71
CA LEU A 376 -16.02 -3.86 3.43
C LEU A 376 -17.24 -4.79 3.35
N VAL A 377 -17.62 -5.45 4.46
CA VAL A 377 -18.88 -6.23 4.55
C VAL A 377 -20.10 -5.33 4.28
N ARG A 378 -20.12 -4.11 4.82
CA ARG A 378 -21.21 -3.14 4.60
C ARG A 378 -21.25 -2.69 3.14
N ILE A 379 -20.10 -2.33 2.58
CA ILE A 379 -19.94 -1.96 1.16
C ILE A 379 -20.44 -3.09 0.24
N LEU A 380 -20.07 -4.35 0.51
CA LEU A 380 -20.56 -5.48 -0.28
C LEU A 380 -22.08 -5.63 -0.22
N LYS A 381 -22.69 -5.42 0.96
CA LYS A 381 -24.15 -5.46 1.09
C LYS A 381 -24.84 -4.33 0.31
N GLU A 382 -24.24 -3.15 0.27
CA GLU A 382 -24.71 -2.02 -0.56
C GLU A 382 -24.54 -2.34 -2.05
N ALA A 383 -23.37 -2.84 -2.45
CA ALA A 383 -23.10 -3.30 -3.82
C ALA A 383 -24.10 -4.37 -4.27
N PHE A 384 -24.52 -5.30 -3.41
CA PHE A 384 -25.55 -6.29 -3.76
C PHE A 384 -26.93 -5.69 -4.02
N GLN A 385 -27.21 -4.49 -3.50
CA GLN A 385 -28.46 -3.78 -3.76
C GLN A 385 -28.36 -2.98 -5.07
N LEU A 386 -27.20 -2.35 -5.31
CA LEU A 386 -26.92 -1.58 -6.53
C LEU A 386 -26.79 -2.49 -7.76
N TYR A 387 -26.17 -3.66 -7.58
CA TYR A 387 -25.81 -4.60 -8.62
C TYR A 387 -26.44 -5.97 -8.35
N PRO A 388 -27.75 -6.15 -8.67
CA PRO A 388 -28.45 -7.39 -8.40
C PRO A 388 -27.87 -8.59 -9.17
N MET A 389 -27.09 -8.35 -10.23
CA MET A 389 -26.36 -9.37 -10.99
C MET A 389 -25.19 -10.00 -10.22
N ILE A 390 -24.82 -9.52 -9.03
CA ILE A 390 -23.74 -10.12 -8.25
C ILE A 390 -24.10 -11.54 -7.80
N ASP A 391 -23.18 -12.47 -8.06
CA ASP A 391 -23.18 -13.83 -7.51
C ASP A 391 -22.59 -13.82 -6.10
N ARG A 392 -23.46 -13.91 -5.10
CA ARG A 392 -23.06 -13.92 -3.68
C ARG A 392 -22.31 -15.18 -3.27
N THR A 393 -22.28 -16.22 -4.11
CA THR A 393 -21.49 -17.43 -3.86
C THR A 393 -20.08 -17.33 -4.45
N ARG A 394 -19.81 -16.36 -5.33
CA ARG A 394 -18.51 -16.21 -6.01
C ARG A 394 -17.94 -14.82 -5.79
N ILE A 395 -17.60 -14.54 -4.54
CA ILE A 395 -16.90 -13.32 -4.13
C ILE A 395 -15.45 -13.70 -3.85
N TYR A 396 -14.52 -12.96 -4.43
CA TYR A 396 -13.09 -13.16 -4.29
C TYR A 396 -12.45 -11.91 -3.70
N ALA A 397 -11.27 -12.04 -3.11
CA ALA A 397 -10.50 -10.88 -2.66
C ALA A 397 -9.05 -10.95 -3.16
N ALA A 398 -8.52 -9.81 -3.56
CA ALA A 398 -7.17 -9.67 -4.11
C ALA A 398 -6.48 -8.43 -3.55
N GLY A 399 -5.20 -8.52 -3.17
CA GLY A 399 -4.45 -7.36 -2.69
C GLY A 399 -2.94 -7.56 -2.76
N HIS A 400 -2.21 -6.46 -2.90
CA HIS A 400 -0.75 -6.44 -3.00
C HIS A 400 -0.08 -5.97 -1.70
N SER A 401 1.03 -6.60 -1.34
CA SER A 401 1.89 -6.22 -0.22
C SER A 401 1.10 -6.09 1.09
N HIS A 402 0.97 -4.88 1.62
CA HIS A 402 0.13 -4.54 2.77
C HIS A 402 -1.32 -5.01 2.59
N ASN A 403 -1.94 -4.66 1.46
CA ASN A 403 -3.31 -5.07 1.11
C ASN A 403 -3.43 -6.58 0.87
N GLY A 404 -2.33 -7.26 0.50
CA GLY A 404 -2.27 -8.72 0.44
C GLY A 404 -2.38 -9.39 1.82
N ARG A 405 -1.87 -8.74 2.88
CA ARG A 405 -2.05 -9.21 4.26
C ARG A 405 -3.48 -8.98 4.74
N TYR A 406 -4.08 -7.83 4.41
CA TYR A 406 -5.49 -7.58 4.72
C TYR A 406 -6.46 -8.48 3.95
N THR A 407 -6.09 -8.92 2.74
CA THR A 407 -6.84 -9.96 2.02
C THR A 407 -6.93 -11.25 2.85
N TYR A 408 -5.82 -11.65 3.50
CA TYR A 408 -5.82 -12.78 4.43
C TYR A 408 -6.66 -12.52 5.68
N GLU A 409 -6.55 -11.33 6.27
CA GLU A 409 -7.35 -10.98 7.46
C GLU A 409 -8.84 -11.00 7.16
N PHE A 410 -9.26 -10.48 6.00
CA PHE A 410 -10.64 -10.49 5.55
C PHE A 410 -11.17 -11.92 5.38
N ALA A 411 -10.40 -12.80 4.74
CA ALA A 411 -10.76 -14.21 4.59
C ALA A 411 -10.82 -14.98 5.92
N PHE A 412 -10.04 -14.56 6.90
CA PHE A 412 -10.10 -15.11 8.26
C PHE A 412 -11.32 -14.61 9.03
N ARG A 413 -11.64 -13.31 8.94
CA ARG A 413 -12.70 -12.66 9.72
C ARG A 413 -14.10 -12.93 9.16
N HIS A 414 -14.20 -13.08 7.83
CA HIS A 414 -15.45 -13.30 7.09
C HIS A 414 -15.35 -14.47 6.10
N PRO A 415 -14.92 -15.67 6.57
CA PRO A 415 -14.71 -16.82 5.69
C PRO A 415 -15.98 -17.24 4.96
N GLU A 416 -17.17 -17.01 5.53
CA GLU A 416 -18.47 -17.31 4.92
C GLU A 416 -18.78 -16.46 3.67
N MET A 417 -18.13 -15.30 3.51
CA MET A 417 -18.42 -14.39 2.39
C MET A 417 -17.53 -14.62 1.16
N ILE A 418 -16.38 -15.29 1.30
CA ILE A 418 -15.36 -15.34 0.25
C ILE A 418 -15.16 -16.78 -0.23
N ALA A 419 -15.04 -16.95 -1.54
CA ALA A 419 -14.82 -18.23 -2.19
C ALA A 419 -13.34 -18.55 -2.44
N ALA A 420 -12.50 -17.54 -2.64
CA ALA A 420 -11.06 -17.68 -2.81
C ALA A 420 -10.35 -16.34 -2.63
N ILE A 421 -9.05 -16.38 -2.32
CA ILE A 421 -8.21 -15.20 -2.23
C ILE A 421 -6.95 -15.29 -3.09
N SER A 422 -6.46 -14.12 -3.49
CA SER A 422 -5.21 -13.93 -4.18
C SER A 422 -4.36 -12.89 -3.49
N THR A 423 -3.11 -13.23 -3.23
CA THR A 423 -2.18 -12.32 -2.57
C THR A 423 -0.96 -12.08 -3.44
N TYR A 424 -0.52 -10.83 -3.50
CA TYR A 424 0.57 -10.40 -4.37
C TYR A 424 1.70 -9.81 -3.53
N GLY A 425 2.96 -10.10 -3.86
CA GLY A 425 4.12 -9.47 -3.21
C GLY A 425 4.29 -9.80 -1.72
N ILE A 426 3.63 -10.86 -1.23
CA ILE A 426 3.79 -11.34 0.14
C ILE A 426 4.52 -12.67 0.15
N THR A 427 5.18 -12.98 1.26
CA THR A 427 5.93 -14.21 1.41
C THR A 427 5.00 -15.43 1.24
N ALA A 428 5.43 -16.45 0.49
CA ALA A 428 4.60 -17.63 0.22
C ALA A 428 4.32 -18.45 1.49
N GLY A 429 5.26 -18.48 2.44
CA GLY A 429 5.03 -19.01 3.79
C GLY A 429 4.15 -18.09 4.64
N LEU A 430 3.68 -18.59 5.78
CA LEU A 430 2.86 -17.82 6.71
C LEU A 430 3.74 -17.24 7.81
N GLN A 431 3.82 -15.92 7.87
CA GLN A 431 4.67 -15.23 8.83
C GLN A 431 3.83 -14.54 9.92
N PRO A 432 4.04 -14.89 11.20
CA PRO A 432 3.55 -14.07 12.31
C PRO A 432 4.22 -12.70 12.24
N ASN A 433 3.43 -11.63 12.17
CA ASN A 433 3.93 -10.27 12.23
C ASN A 433 3.09 -9.46 13.23
N ALA A 434 3.61 -8.30 13.64
CA ALA A 434 2.95 -7.46 14.63
C ALA A 434 1.60 -6.87 14.14
N MET A 435 1.42 -6.68 12.83
CA MET A 435 0.21 -6.12 12.25
C MET A 435 -0.96 -7.10 12.27
N ILE A 436 -0.71 -8.35 11.87
CA ILE A 436 -1.67 -9.44 11.88
C ILE A 436 -1.04 -10.62 12.62
N PRO A 437 -1.17 -10.66 13.96
CA PRO A 437 -0.63 -11.75 14.76
C PRO A 437 -1.28 -13.07 14.37
N MET A 438 -0.45 -14.05 14.00
CA MET A 438 -0.92 -15.39 13.63
C MET A 438 -1.04 -16.27 14.88
N THR A 439 -2.22 -16.28 15.49
CA THR A 439 -2.50 -17.15 16.64
C THR A 439 -2.85 -18.57 16.19
N GLU A 440 -2.73 -19.55 17.09
CA GLU A 440 -3.21 -20.92 16.83
C GLU A 440 -4.71 -20.94 16.48
N GLU A 441 -5.48 -19.96 16.96
CA GLU A 441 -6.88 -19.81 16.58
C GLU A 441 -7.04 -19.42 15.12
N LYS A 442 -6.30 -18.41 14.65
CA LYS A 442 -6.31 -18.01 13.24
C LYS A 442 -5.90 -19.16 12.33
N ILE A 443 -4.84 -19.88 12.69
CA ILE A 443 -4.36 -21.07 11.95
C ILE A 443 -5.45 -22.14 11.88
N ARG A 444 -6.14 -22.41 12.99
CA ARG A 444 -7.25 -23.37 13.03
C ARG A 444 -8.39 -22.92 12.12
N GLN A 445 -8.75 -21.64 12.13
CA GLN A 445 -9.83 -21.10 11.30
C GLN A 445 -9.53 -21.17 9.80
N ILE A 446 -8.31 -20.81 9.37
CA ILE A 446 -7.87 -20.99 7.97
C ILE A 446 -8.00 -22.47 7.56
N ARG A 447 -7.57 -23.37 8.45
CA ARG A 447 -7.62 -24.81 8.19
C ARG A 447 -9.05 -25.34 8.08
N THR A 448 -9.96 -24.89 8.94
CA THR A 448 -11.35 -25.34 8.95
C THR A 448 -12.18 -24.73 7.83
N SER A 449 -11.86 -23.50 7.43
CA SER A 449 -12.55 -22.83 6.33
C SER A 449 -12.19 -23.41 4.97
N ASP A 450 -11.08 -24.15 4.84
CA ASP A 450 -10.58 -24.72 3.58
C ASP A 450 -10.54 -23.66 2.46
N MET A 451 -10.05 -22.46 2.82
CA MET A 451 -10.04 -21.28 1.94
C MET A 451 -9.03 -21.48 0.79
N PRO A 452 -9.49 -21.49 -0.48
CA PRO A 452 -8.61 -21.52 -1.63
C PRO A 452 -7.76 -20.25 -1.68
N THR A 453 -6.45 -20.42 -1.89
CA THR A 453 -5.50 -19.32 -1.91
C THR A 453 -4.43 -19.50 -2.98
N ILE A 454 -4.20 -18.44 -3.73
CA ILE A 454 -3.05 -18.29 -4.62
C ILE A 454 -2.12 -17.18 -4.10
N CYS A 455 -0.83 -17.49 -3.96
CA CYS A 455 0.22 -16.55 -3.59
C CYS A 455 1.08 -16.25 -4.81
N LEU A 456 1.13 -15.00 -5.24
CA LEU A 456 1.90 -14.55 -6.40
C LEU A 456 2.98 -13.57 -5.98
N ALA A 457 4.18 -13.75 -6.50
CA ALA A 457 5.32 -12.91 -6.17
C ALA A 457 6.34 -12.89 -7.30
N GLY A 458 7.09 -11.80 -7.40
CA GLY A 458 8.25 -11.71 -8.27
C GLY A 458 9.44 -12.51 -7.71
N CYS A 459 10.23 -13.12 -8.59
CA CYS A 459 11.47 -13.79 -8.18
C CYS A 459 12.60 -12.82 -7.81
N THR A 460 12.43 -11.52 -8.06
CA THR A 460 13.44 -10.48 -7.80
C THR A 460 12.90 -9.35 -6.91
N GLU A 461 11.95 -9.66 -6.03
CA GLU A 461 11.47 -8.73 -5.01
C GLU A 461 12.55 -8.36 -3.98
N HIS A 462 12.40 -7.18 -3.36
CA HIS A 462 13.34 -6.64 -2.35
C HIS A 462 13.55 -7.51 -1.10
N ASN A 463 12.61 -8.40 -0.79
CA ASN A 463 12.65 -9.34 0.33
C ASN A 463 13.08 -10.76 -0.11
N VAL A 464 13.42 -10.96 -1.39
CA VAL A 464 13.93 -12.22 -1.96
C VAL A 464 13.04 -13.41 -1.57
N ILE A 465 11.75 -13.36 -1.90
CA ILE A 465 10.75 -14.37 -1.49
C ILE A 465 11.16 -15.78 -1.93
N TYR A 466 11.72 -15.91 -3.13
CA TYR A 466 12.13 -17.18 -3.72
C TYR A 466 13.64 -17.27 -3.94
N PRO A 467 14.23 -18.47 -3.87
CA PRO A 467 13.62 -19.73 -3.41
C PRO A 467 13.57 -19.82 -1.87
N LEU A 468 12.53 -20.47 -1.31
CA LEU A 468 12.28 -20.53 0.15
C LEU A 468 13.23 -21.46 0.93
N ASN A 469 13.93 -22.36 0.25
CA ASN A 469 14.74 -23.41 0.87
C ASN A 469 16.19 -23.04 1.16
N LYS A 470 16.58 -21.78 0.98
CA LYS A 470 17.91 -21.26 1.26
C LYS A 470 17.85 -19.88 1.90
N ASP A 471 19.00 -19.37 2.34
CA ASP A 471 19.10 -18.01 2.86
C ASP A 471 18.68 -16.98 1.79
N ALA A 472 18.20 -15.83 2.25
CA ALA A 472 17.86 -14.71 1.36
C ALA A 472 19.16 -14.10 0.79
N GLU A 473 19.50 -14.49 -0.45
CA GLU A 473 20.69 -14.03 -1.17
C GLU A 473 20.35 -12.89 -2.15
N GLY A 474 21.30 -11.98 -2.42
CA GLY A 474 21.09 -10.87 -3.36
C GLY A 474 20.27 -9.71 -2.80
N LEU A 475 20.21 -9.60 -1.47
CA LEU A 475 19.70 -8.41 -0.78
C LEU A 475 20.68 -7.25 -0.99
N ARG A 476 20.15 -6.07 -1.31
CA ARG A 476 20.91 -4.82 -1.36
C ARG A 476 21.35 -4.41 0.05
N PRO A 477 22.41 -3.60 0.24
CA PRO A 477 22.98 -3.30 1.57
C PRO A 477 22.03 -2.68 2.61
N TRP A 478 20.95 -2.01 2.17
CA TRP A 478 19.93 -1.45 3.06
C TRP A 478 18.77 -2.42 3.34
N GLN A 479 18.64 -3.49 2.54
CA GLN A 479 17.66 -4.56 2.73
C GLN A 479 18.14 -5.52 3.83
N GLY A 480 17.21 -6.10 4.61
CA GLY A 480 17.54 -7.03 5.70
C GLY A 480 17.73 -6.39 7.10
N LYS A 481 17.50 -5.08 7.24
CA LYS A 481 17.47 -4.41 8.56
C LYS A 481 16.10 -4.39 9.24
N ALA A 482 15.04 -4.75 8.51
CA ALA A 482 13.69 -4.86 9.08
C ALA A 482 13.59 -6.19 9.86
N PRO A 483 13.22 -6.15 11.16
CA PRO A 483 13.19 -7.33 12.03
C PRO A 483 12.15 -8.39 11.61
N ASP A 484 11.26 -8.05 10.69
CA ASP A 484 10.11 -8.85 10.29
C ASP A 484 10.30 -9.58 8.95
N PHE A 485 11.52 -9.89 8.50
CA PHE A 485 11.71 -10.76 7.32
C PHE A 485 12.54 -12.00 7.68
N PRO A 486 12.09 -13.22 7.31
CA PRO A 486 12.84 -14.44 7.56
C PRO A 486 13.98 -14.55 6.54
N LEU A 487 15.20 -14.29 7.00
CA LEU A 487 16.38 -14.26 6.14
C LEU A 487 17.09 -15.62 6.04
N THR A 488 16.91 -16.49 7.03
CA THR A 488 17.58 -17.80 7.07
C THR A 488 16.74 -18.87 6.41
N ALA A 489 17.40 -19.86 5.79
CA ALA A 489 16.75 -21.03 5.21
C ALA A 489 15.82 -21.74 6.21
N GLU A 490 16.23 -21.80 7.49
CA GLU A 490 15.46 -22.46 8.54
C GLU A 490 14.18 -21.68 8.88
N ASP A 491 14.25 -20.36 9.04
CA ASP A 491 13.06 -19.54 9.35
C ASP A 491 12.08 -19.55 8.17
N ARG A 492 12.60 -19.53 6.94
CA ARG A 492 11.82 -19.61 5.69
C ARG A 492 11.15 -20.97 5.54
N ALA A 493 11.84 -22.06 5.88
CA ALA A 493 11.24 -23.39 5.91
C ALA A 493 10.16 -23.52 6.99
N LYS A 494 10.37 -22.93 8.18
CA LYS A 494 9.37 -22.93 9.28
C LYS A 494 8.11 -22.15 8.92
N MET A 495 8.21 -20.98 8.31
CA MET A 495 7.02 -20.25 7.82
C MET A 495 6.29 -21.03 6.72
N TRP A 496 7.01 -21.80 5.89
CA TRP A 496 6.38 -22.66 4.90
C TRP A 496 5.64 -23.83 5.57
N GLN A 497 6.22 -24.48 6.58
CA GLN A 497 5.52 -25.49 7.39
C GLN A 497 4.26 -24.90 8.05
N LEU A 498 4.33 -23.66 8.54
CA LEU A 498 3.17 -22.98 9.11
C LEU A 498 2.06 -22.75 8.07
N ARG A 499 2.42 -22.38 6.83
CA ARG A 499 1.48 -22.29 5.70
C ARG A 499 0.83 -23.64 5.43
N LEU A 500 1.61 -24.71 5.33
CA LEU A 500 1.09 -26.07 5.11
C LEU A 500 0.12 -26.47 6.24
N LYS A 501 0.45 -26.15 7.49
CA LYS A 501 -0.41 -26.43 8.65
C LYS A 501 -1.74 -25.67 8.54
N ALA A 502 -1.68 -24.40 8.16
CA ALA A 502 -2.86 -23.54 8.01
C ALA A 502 -3.78 -24.00 6.87
N HIS A 503 -3.26 -24.50 5.76
CA HIS A 503 -4.06 -24.95 4.62
C HIS A 503 -4.42 -26.45 4.63
N ASN A 504 -4.27 -27.12 5.79
CA ASN A 504 -4.52 -28.55 5.91
C ASN A 504 -3.70 -29.39 4.90
N CYS A 505 -2.46 -29.00 4.61
CA CYS A 505 -1.58 -29.71 3.70
C CYS A 505 -0.64 -30.66 4.46
N PRO A 506 -0.20 -31.77 3.82
CA PRO A 506 0.80 -32.66 4.39
C PRO A 506 2.05 -31.90 4.82
N GLN A 507 2.44 -32.09 6.08
CA GLN A 507 3.64 -31.43 6.62
C GLN A 507 4.89 -31.98 5.95
N LYS A 508 5.81 -31.08 5.60
CA LYS A 508 7.12 -31.41 5.03
C LYS A 508 8.20 -31.23 6.08
N THR A 509 9.14 -32.17 6.15
CA THR A 509 10.34 -32.03 6.97
C THR A 509 11.26 -30.95 6.40
N LEU A 510 12.15 -30.39 7.23
CA LEU A 510 13.17 -29.45 6.76
C LEU A 510 14.02 -30.05 5.63
N LYS A 511 14.34 -31.35 5.75
CA LYS A 511 15.09 -32.06 4.72
C LYS A 511 14.34 -32.07 3.38
N GLU A 512 13.06 -32.42 3.37
CA GLU A 512 12.26 -32.41 2.13
C GLU A 512 12.18 -31.02 1.51
N ILE A 513 12.11 -29.96 2.32
CA ILE A 513 12.11 -28.58 1.82
C ILE A 513 13.49 -28.23 1.21
N TYR A 514 14.59 -28.56 1.89
CA TYR A 514 15.94 -28.31 1.39
C TYR A 514 16.25 -29.10 0.12
N ASP A 515 15.81 -30.35 0.03
CA ASP A 515 15.98 -31.21 -1.16
C ASP A 515 15.35 -30.61 -2.43
N ALA A 516 14.41 -29.65 -2.31
CA ALA A 516 13.86 -28.93 -3.46
C ALA A 516 14.93 -28.21 -4.30
N ALA A 517 16.09 -27.87 -3.72
CA ALA A 517 17.21 -27.22 -4.43
C ALA A 517 17.76 -28.11 -5.55
N GLU A 518 17.71 -29.42 -5.36
CA GLU A 518 18.28 -30.43 -6.26
C GLU A 518 17.19 -31.10 -7.12
N SER A 519 15.95 -30.58 -7.08
CA SER A 519 14.86 -31.10 -7.90
C SER A 519 15.16 -30.94 -9.39
N GLU A 520 14.87 -31.97 -10.19
CA GLU A 520 14.90 -31.87 -11.65
C GLU A 520 13.80 -30.94 -12.18
N ASP A 521 12.69 -30.79 -11.44
CA ASP A 521 11.60 -29.87 -11.78
C ASP A 521 12.03 -28.41 -11.57
N GLY A 522 11.97 -27.63 -12.65
CA GLY A 522 12.38 -26.23 -12.66
C GLY A 522 11.58 -25.33 -11.74
N ALA A 523 10.26 -25.52 -11.63
CA ALA A 523 9.41 -24.69 -10.78
C ALA A 523 9.65 -25.02 -9.29
N VAL A 524 9.73 -26.31 -8.94
CA VAL A 524 10.06 -26.73 -7.57
C VAL A 524 11.41 -26.16 -7.12
N ARG A 525 12.42 -26.24 -7.99
CA ARG A 525 13.76 -25.72 -7.73
C ARG A 525 13.78 -24.19 -7.62
N LYS A 526 13.05 -23.49 -8.47
CA LYS A 526 13.03 -22.02 -8.50
C LYS A 526 12.26 -21.42 -7.35
N LEU A 527 11.14 -22.03 -6.95
CA LEU A 527 10.34 -21.60 -5.80
C LEU A 527 10.96 -22.09 -4.47
N GLY A 528 11.74 -23.17 -4.50
CA GLY A 528 12.36 -23.74 -3.31
C GLY A 528 11.35 -24.41 -2.37
N ILE A 529 10.30 -25.01 -2.91
CA ILE A 529 9.28 -25.72 -2.15
C ILE A 529 8.87 -27.03 -2.85
N PRO A 530 8.62 -28.11 -2.11
CA PRO A 530 8.03 -29.32 -2.67
C PRO A 530 6.62 -29.03 -3.19
N ALA A 531 6.26 -29.59 -4.35
CA ALA A 531 4.94 -29.46 -4.95
C ALA A 531 4.35 -30.83 -5.31
N ASP A 532 3.03 -30.97 -5.25
CA ASP A 532 2.32 -32.16 -5.75
C ASP A 532 2.12 -32.09 -7.27
N LYS A 533 1.96 -30.87 -7.80
CA LYS A 533 1.95 -30.56 -9.22
C LYS A 533 2.72 -29.25 -9.45
N SER A 534 3.52 -29.23 -10.49
CA SER A 534 4.36 -28.08 -10.84
C SER A 534 4.35 -27.83 -12.34
N GLU A 535 4.54 -26.56 -12.71
CA GLU A 535 4.57 -26.13 -14.09
C GLU A 535 5.53 -24.96 -14.24
N THR A 536 6.33 -24.98 -15.32
CA THR A 536 7.05 -23.79 -15.80
C THR A 536 6.47 -23.43 -17.15
N MET A 537 5.97 -22.20 -17.29
CA MET A 537 5.37 -21.72 -18.53
C MET A 537 5.92 -20.34 -18.91
N TRP A 538 5.88 -20.01 -20.19
CA TRP A 538 6.30 -18.71 -20.70
C TRP A 538 5.07 -17.84 -20.96
N MET A 539 4.97 -16.69 -20.29
CA MET A 539 3.88 -15.72 -20.45
C MET A 539 4.43 -14.30 -20.49
N ASP A 540 3.95 -13.50 -21.43
CA ASP A 540 4.29 -12.07 -21.62
C ASP A 540 5.82 -11.78 -21.55
N GLY A 541 6.65 -12.72 -21.98
CA GLY A 541 8.11 -12.52 -22.03
C GLY A 541 8.88 -12.88 -20.76
N SER A 542 8.23 -13.55 -19.79
CA SER A 542 8.84 -14.07 -18.56
C SER A 542 8.55 -15.55 -18.35
N GLU A 543 9.47 -16.27 -17.71
CA GLU A 543 9.15 -17.58 -17.12
C GLU A 543 8.28 -17.41 -15.87
N ILE A 544 7.23 -18.24 -15.79
CA ILE A 544 6.32 -18.34 -14.66
C ILE A 544 6.48 -19.73 -14.05
N TYR A 545 6.71 -19.77 -12.75
CA TYR A 545 6.90 -20.99 -11.98
C TYR A 545 5.69 -21.20 -11.08
N ILE A 546 4.98 -22.31 -11.26
CA ILE A 546 3.74 -22.63 -10.53
C ILE A 546 3.96 -23.91 -9.72
N ALA A 547 3.55 -23.87 -8.45
CA ALA A 547 3.48 -25.02 -7.57
C ALA A 547 2.07 -25.12 -6.94
N ASP A 548 1.39 -26.23 -7.21
CA ASP A 548 0.13 -26.61 -6.60
C ASP A 548 0.37 -27.61 -5.48
N ILE A 549 -0.16 -27.31 -4.29
CA ILE A 549 -0.02 -28.13 -3.09
C ILE A 549 -1.38 -28.76 -2.78
N ARG A 550 -1.39 -30.08 -2.63
CA ARG A 550 -2.59 -30.83 -2.34
C ARG A 550 -2.84 -30.85 -0.83
N ASN A 551 -4.06 -30.53 -0.40
CA ASN A 551 -4.46 -30.68 1.00
C ASN A 551 -4.72 -32.16 1.36
N GLU A 552 -4.89 -32.46 2.64
CA GLU A 552 -5.18 -33.83 3.15
C GLU A 552 -6.50 -34.42 2.61
N ASN A 553 -7.39 -33.56 2.09
CA ASN A 553 -8.63 -33.97 1.43
C ASN A 553 -8.45 -34.25 -0.08
N GLY A 554 -7.22 -34.16 -0.59
CA GLY A 554 -6.90 -34.41 -1.99
C GLY A 554 -7.16 -33.23 -2.94
N ARG A 555 -7.44 -32.02 -2.43
CA ARG A 555 -7.81 -30.83 -3.21
C ARG A 555 -6.64 -29.85 -3.39
N TYR A 556 -6.59 -29.17 -4.53
CA TYR A 556 -5.55 -28.17 -4.85
C TYR A 556 -6.00 -26.76 -4.50
N HIS A 557 -6.12 -26.49 -3.20
CA HIS A 557 -6.58 -25.20 -2.66
C HIS A 557 -5.43 -24.25 -2.30
N LEU A 558 -4.16 -24.66 -2.41
CA LEU A 558 -3.01 -23.79 -2.20
C LEU A 558 -2.14 -23.80 -3.45
N ARG A 559 -1.95 -22.61 -4.05
CA ARG A 559 -1.08 -22.39 -5.20
C ARG A 559 -0.03 -21.33 -4.88
N VAL A 560 1.19 -21.56 -5.32
CA VAL A 560 2.31 -20.63 -5.22
C VAL A 560 2.84 -20.33 -6.62
N VAL A 561 3.04 -19.05 -6.92
CA VAL A 561 3.51 -18.56 -8.21
C VAL A 561 4.70 -17.63 -8.03
N GLY A 562 5.74 -17.86 -8.83
CA GLY A 562 6.89 -16.98 -9.00
C GLY A 562 6.97 -16.47 -10.44
N GLU A 563 7.13 -15.17 -10.62
CA GLU A 563 7.38 -14.56 -11.93
C GLU A 563 8.84 -14.14 -12.08
N GLU A 564 9.48 -14.57 -13.18
CA GLU A 564 10.86 -14.23 -13.48
C GLU A 564 11.07 -12.71 -13.64
N ASN A 565 12.17 -12.20 -13.06
CA ASN A 565 12.64 -10.82 -13.23
C ASN A 565 11.55 -9.76 -12.96
N MET A 566 10.74 -9.99 -11.91
CA MET A 566 9.73 -9.05 -11.47
C MET A 566 10.05 -8.53 -10.05
N PRO A 567 9.98 -7.21 -9.82
CA PRO A 567 10.19 -6.60 -8.51
C PRO A 567 8.89 -6.65 -7.69
N HIS A 568 8.83 -5.93 -6.58
CA HIS A 568 7.67 -5.90 -5.67
C HIS A 568 6.53 -5.07 -6.24
N ASN A 569 5.81 -5.65 -7.20
CA ASN A 569 4.66 -5.07 -7.89
C ASN A 569 3.75 -6.20 -8.44
N THR A 570 2.48 -5.89 -8.69
CA THR A 570 1.57 -6.76 -9.44
C THR A 570 1.84 -6.67 -10.95
N THR A 571 1.42 -7.70 -11.69
CA THR A 571 1.52 -7.71 -13.16
C THR A 571 0.25 -8.23 -13.82
N PRO A 572 -0.01 -7.86 -15.09
CA PRO A 572 -1.08 -8.46 -15.87
C PRO A 572 -1.01 -10.00 -15.91
N VAL A 573 0.18 -10.59 -15.97
CA VAL A 573 0.33 -12.07 -15.95
C VAL A 573 -0.15 -12.65 -14.62
N GLN A 574 0.27 -12.08 -13.50
CA GLN A 574 -0.16 -12.53 -12.18
C GLN A 574 -1.68 -12.40 -12.03
N GLN A 575 -2.28 -11.32 -12.54
CA GLN A 575 -3.72 -11.10 -12.52
C GLN A 575 -4.49 -12.13 -13.36
N LYS A 576 -4.00 -12.52 -14.55
CA LYS A 576 -4.56 -13.64 -15.35
C LYS A 576 -4.56 -14.96 -14.57
N LEU A 577 -3.43 -15.28 -13.93
CA LEU A 577 -3.26 -16.53 -13.17
C LEU A 577 -4.12 -16.56 -11.92
N SER A 578 -4.23 -15.41 -11.26
CA SER A 578 -5.11 -15.22 -10.11
C SER A 578 -6.57 -15.45 -10.49
N TRP A 579 -7.05 -14.78 -11.54
CA TRP A 579 -8.41 -14.98 -12.03
C TRP A 579 -8.65 -16.44 -12.38
N SER A 580 -7.76 -17.05 -13.18
CA SER A 580 -7.85 -18.46 -13.58
C SER A 580 -7.94 -19.43 -12.40
N PHE A 581 -7.31 -19.11 -11.27
CA PHE A 581 -7.38 -19.92 -10.06
C PHE A 581 -8.69 -19.66 -9.31
N MET A 582 -8.99 -18.41 -8.97
CA MET A 582 -10.11 -18.05 -8.09
C MET A 582 -11.46 -18.43 -8.67
N ARG A 583 -11.66 -18.25 -9.98
CA ARG A 583 -12.95 -18.52 -10.67
C ARG A 583 -13.42 -19.98 -10.62
N ARG A 584 -12.56 -20.91 -10.17
CA ARG A 584 -12.90 -22.33 -9.93
C ARG A 584 -13.74 -22.53 -8.68
N PHE A 585 -13.79 -21.55 -7.79
CA PHE A 585 -14.36 -21.74 -6.46
C PHE A 585 -15.63 -20.93 -6.26
N ALA A 586 -16.56 -21.50 -5.50
CA ALA A 586 -17.71 -20.84 -4.91
C ALA A 586 -17.75 -21.12 -3.39
N ARG A 587 -18.48 -20.30 -2.65
CA ARG A 587 -18.71 -20.41 -1.21
C ARG A 587 -20.18 -20.59 -0.95
N ASN A 588 -20.54 -21.62 -0.21
CA ASN A 588 -21.89 -21.73 0.31
C ASN A 588 -22.07 -20.71 1.45
N PRO A 589 -22.95 -19.70 1.31
CA PRO A 589 -23.10 -18.65 2.32
C PRO A 589 -23.77 -19.15 3.62
N ASP A 590 -24.51 -20.27 3.57
CA ASP A 590 -25.20 -20.82 4.73
C ASP A 590 -24.30 -21.74 5.56
N THR A 591 -23.42 -22.50 4.89
CA THR A 591 -22.57 -23.51 5.55
C THR A 591 -21.10 -23.12 5.65
N GLY A 592 -20.65 -22.12 4.87
CA GLY A 592 -19.24 -21.78 4.71
C GLY A 592 -18.43 -22.86 4.00
N GLU A 593 -19.06 -23.76 3.25
CA GLU A 593 -18.35 -24.80 2.50
C GLU A 593 -17.78 -24.24 1.18
N THR A 594 -16.51 -24.58 0.89
CA THR A 594 -15.88 -24.33 -0.42
C THR A 594 -16.36 -25.35 -1.44
N ILE A 595 -16.87 -24.86 -2.57
CA ILE A 595 -17.35 -25.64 -3.72
C ILE A 595 -16.39 -25.42 -4.90
N GLU A 596 -15.89 -26.50 -5.48
CA GLU A 596 -15.13 -26.46 -6.74
C GLU A 596 -16.07 -26.66 -7.92
N LEU A 597 -16.06 -25.72 -8.87
CA LEU A 597 -17.04 -25.63 -9.95
C LEU A 597 -16.67 -26.48 -11.17
N TYR A 598 -15.38 -26.72 -11.41
CA TYR A 598 -14.89 -27.49 -12.55
C TYR A 598 -13.45 -27.98 -12.39
#